data_AF-A0A7J7GXP4-F1
#
_entry.id   AF-A0A7J7GXP4-F1
#
_cell.length_a   1.000
_cell.length_b   1.000
_cell.length_c   1.000
_cell.angle_alpha   90.00
_cell.angle_beta   90.00
_cell.angle_gamma   90.00
#
_symmetry.space_group_name_H-M   'P 1'
#
loop_
_entity.id
_entity.type
_entity.pdbx_description
1 polymer ?
#
loop_
_entity_poly.entity_id
_entity_poly.type
_entity_poly.pdbx_seq_one_letter_code
_entity_poly.pdbx_strand_id
1 'polypeptide(L)'
;MATGLYKLVAERGPWSSLSRWALESYLKGDVGKAFLLYSKMAELGYEVAQSNATWILDKYGQRSMCMGESGFCTDTESHQRAHSLWWQASEQGNEHAALLIGDAYYYGRGMERDYERAAEAYKHAKSQSNAQAMFNLGYMHERGEGLPFDLHLAKRYYDQALEIDPAAKLPVTLALASLWVRKNYENSFMVDMIDSLPDVFPKMEAWVENVIMEEGNATILTLFVCLLTVLYLHRSLDSLFTHLPRSQPLLLNPITVS
;
A
#
# COMPACT_ATOMS: atom_id res chain seq x y z
N MET A 1 23.02 -21.44 19.50
CA MET A 1 22.26 -22.62 19.01
C MET A 1 21.42 -23.27 20.11
N ALA A 2 21.99 -23.63 21.27
CA ALA A 2 21.22 -24.21 22.38
C ALA A 2 20.12 -23.29 22.95
N THR A 3 20.41 -21.99 23.12
CA THR A 3 19.45 -21.00 23.62
C THR A 3 18.21 -20.85 22.73
N GLY A 4 18.36 -20.93 21.41
CA GLY A 4 17.24 -20.88 20.46
C GLY A 4 16.32 -22.10 20.55
N LEU A 5 16.88 -23.30 20.78
CA LEU A 5 16.09 -24.52 20.99
C LEU A 5 15.31 -24.47 22.32
N TYR A 6 15.95 -23.99 23.39
CA TYR A 6 15.26 -23.81 24.68
C TYR A 6 14.14 -22.80 24.58
N LYS A 7 14.35 -21.70 23.85
CA LYS A 7 13.29 -20.72 23.55
C LYS A 7 12.13 -21.40 22.84
N LEU A 8 12.36 -22.08 21.72
CA LEU A 8 11.31 -22.74 20.95
C LEU A 8 10.49 -23.75 21.77
N VAL A 9 11.15 -24.53 22.63
CA VAL A 9 10.47 -25.49 23.53
C VAL A 9 9.66 -24.75 24.59
N ALA A 10 10.23 -23.71 25.19
CA ALA A 10 9.52 -22.87 26.14
C ALA A 10 8.26 -22.31 25.50
N GLU A 11 8.34 -21.75 24.28
CA GLU A 11 7.22 -21.11 23.56
C GLU A 11 6.08 -22.08 23.19
N ARG A 12 6.38 -23.35 22.90
CA ARG A 12 5.36 -24.33 22.46
C ARG A 12 4.52 -24.95 23.59
N GLY A 13 4.92 -24.78 24.84
CA GLY A 13 4.24 -25.36 26.00
C GLY A 13 2.99 -24.56 26.44
N PRO A 14 2.94 -24.08 27.70
CA PRO A 14 1.80 -23.34 28.25
C PRO A 14 1.39 -22.09 27.46
N TRP A 15 2.28 -21.51 26.66
CA TRP A 15 2.04 -20.25 25.95
C TRP A 15 1.19 -20.40 24.70
N SER A 16 1.06 -21.63 24.19
CA SER A 16 0.06 -21.95 23.16
C SER A 16 -1.36 -21.60 23.61
N SER A 17 -1.68 -21.69 24.91
CA SER A 17 -2.98 -21.27 25.42
C SER A 17 -3.09 -19.76 25.56
N LEU A 18 -2.04 -19.08 26.01
CA LEU A 18 -2.05 -17.61 26.16
C LEU A 18 -2.16 -16.90 24.80
N SER A 19 -1.40 -17.35 23.80
CA SER A 19 -1.49 -16.86 22.43
C SER A 19 -2.89 -17.09 21.85
N ARG A 20 -3.47 -18.27 22.07
CA ARG A 20 -4.85 -18.58 21.65
C ARG A 20 -5.87 -17.66 22.31
N TRP A 21 -5.76 -17.41 23.61
CA TRP A 21 -6.66 -16.49 24.32
C TRP A 21 -6.51 -15.04 23.87
N ALA A 22 -5.28 -14.60 23.57
CA ALA A 22 -5.02 -13.26 23.03
C ALA A 22 -5.70 -13.10 21.67
N LEU A 23 -5.51 -14.06 20.77
CA LEU A 23 -6.15 -14.07 19.45
C LEU A 23 -7.67 -14.16 19.56
N GLU A 24 -8.21 -15.04 20.41
CA GLU A 24 -9.66 -15.16 20.60
C GLU A 24 -10.27 -13.87 21.15
N SER A 25 -9.60 -13.20 22.09
CA SER A 25 -10.04 -11.90 22.62
C SER A 25 -10.03 -10.84 21.52
N TYR A 26 -8.99 -10.84 20.68
CA TYR A 26 -8.87 -9.94 19.53
C TYR A 26 -10.03 -10.14 18.54
N LEU A 27 -10.31 -11.39 18.14
CA LEU A 27 -11.38 -11.74 17.21
C LEU A 27 -12.78 -11.41 17.74
N LYS A 28 -12.97 -11.45 19.07
CA LYS A 28 -14.22 -11.03 19.74
C LYS A 28 -14.37 -9.51 19.87
N GLY A 29 -13.35 -8.74 19.48
CA GLY A 29 -13.34 -7.28 19.61
C GLY A 29 -12.92 -6.77 21.00
N ASP A 30 -12.52 -7.65 21.93
CA ASP A 30 -11.94 -7.28 23.22
C ASP A 30 -10.44 -6.96 23.03
N VAL A 31 -10.20 -5.84 22.34
CA VAL A 31 -8.85 -5.43 21.91
C VAL A 31 -7.98 -5.05 23.12
N GLY A 32 -8.55 -4.50 24.19
CA GLY A 32 -7.82 -4.17 25.41
C GLY A 32 -7.27 -5.41 26.10
N LYS A 33 -8.09 -6.46 26.25
CA LYS A 33 -7.63 -7.75 26.77
C LYS A 33 -6.62 -8.41 25.85
N ALA A 34 -6.85 -8.37 24.53
CA ALA A 34 -5.90 -8.91 23.56
C ALA A 34 -4.53 -8.22 23.69
N PHE A 35 -4.52 -6.88 23.75
CA PHE A 35 -3.31 -6.09 23.92
C PHE A 35 -2.58 -6.43 25.22
N LEU A 36 -3.29 -6.56 26.34
CA LEU A 36 -2.69 -6.93 27.62
C LEU A 36 -2.02 -8.30 27.56
N LEU A 37 -2.69 -9.29 26.96
CA LEU A 37 -2.15 -10.64 26.82
C LEU A 37 -0.94 -10.67 25.87
N TYR A 38 -1.00 -9.95 24.74
CA TYR A 38 0.13 -9.82 23.83
C TYR A 38 1.30 -9.06 24.47
N SER A 39 1.05 -7.97 25.20
CA SER A 39 2.09 -7.22 25.91
C SER A 39 2.80 -8.08 26.95
N LYS A 40 2.05 -8.86 27.73
CA LYS A 40 2.62 -9.82 28.69
C LYS A 40 3.53 -10.85 28.02
N MET A 41 3.15 -11.34 26.84
CA MET A 41 4.00 -12.25 26.07
C MET A 41 5.19 -11.53 25.45
N ALA A 42 5.01 -10.30 24.97
CA ALA A 42 6.07 -9.50 24.39
C ALA A 42 7.20 -9.22 25.40
N GLU A 43 6.87 -8.93 26.66
CA GLU A 43 7.82 -8.78 27.77
C GLU A 43 8.65 -10.05 28.02
N LEU A 44 8.10 -11.22 27.69
CA LEU A 44 8.80 -12.51 27.80
C LEU A 44 9.66 -12.83 26.56
N GLY A 45 9.71 -11.93 25.57
CA GLY A 45 10.55 -12.06 24.39
C GLY A 45 9.93 -12.87 23.24
N TYR A 46 8.60 -12.95 23.19
CA TYR A 46 7.87 -13.64 22.11
C TYR A 46 7.72 -12.71 20.91
N GLU A 47 8.43 -13.00 19.83
CA GLU A 47 8.44 -12.21 18.60
C GLU A 47 7.02 -11.93 18.07
N VAL A 48 6.20 -12.97 17.83
CA VAL A 48 4.83 -12.81 17.32
C VAL A 48 3.99 -11.91 18.23
N ALA A 49 4.20 -11.99 19.55
CA ALA A 49 3.46 -11.17 20.49
C ALA A 49 3.94 -9.70 20.50
N GLN A 50 5.23 -9.45 20.29
CA GLN A 50 5.77 -8.10 20.09
C GLN A 50 5.12 -7.47 18.85
N SER A 51 5.14 -8.19 17.72
CA SER A 51 4.53 -7.73 16.47
C SER A 51 3.02 -7.48 16.60
N ASN A 52 2.28 -8.38 17.26
CA ASN A 52 0.83 -8.23 17.47
C ASN A 52 0.49 -7.11 18.46
N ALA A 53 1.23 -6.98 19.55
CA ALA A 53 1.05 -5.89 20.52
C ALA A 53 1.28 -4.53 19.83
N THR A 54 2.33 -4.43 19.02
CA THR A 54 2.61 -3.21 18.25
C THR A 54 1.52 -2.90 17.25
N TRP A 55 1.07 -3.89 16.48
CA TRP A 55 0.02 -3.69 15.50
C TRP A 55 -1.28 -3.19 16.15
N ILE A 56 -1.60 -3.68 17.34
CA ILE A 56 -2.75 -3.19 18.11
C ILE A 56 -2.53 -1.73 18.56
N LEU A 57 -1.33 -1.37 19.04
CA LEU A 57 -1.01 0.02 19.41
C LEU A 57 -1.10 0.98 18.22
N ASP A 58 -0.60 0.59 17.06
CA ASP A 58 -0.62 1.45 15.86
C ASP A 58 -2.06 1.61 15.34
N LYS A 59 -2.80 0.51 15.25
CA LYS A 59 -4.18 0.53 14.71
C LYS A 59 -5.20 1.16 15.66
N TYR A 60 -5.02 0.99 16.97
CA TYR A 60 -6.01 1.40 17.98
C TYR A 60 -5.46 2.36 19.02
N GLY A 61 -4.30 2.99 18.79
CA GLY A 61 -3.59 3.83 19.77
C GLY A 61 -4.41 4.96 20.39
N GLN A 62 -5.44 5.45 19.69
CA GLN A 62 -6.38 6.47 20.19
C GLN A 62 -7.32 5.95 21.27
N ARG A 63 -7.58 4.64 21.32
CA ARG A 63 -8.23 3.99 22.47
C ARG A 63 -7.14 3.78 23.50
N SER A 64 -7.31 4.39 24.67
CA SER A 64 -6.39 4.40 25.81
C SER A 64 -5.93 3.00 26.28
N MET A 65 -5.04 2.35 25.52
CA MET A 65 -4.64 0.96 25.71
C MET A 65 -3.29 0.80 26.41
N CYS A 66 -2.48 1.87 26.47
CA CYS A 66 -1.21 1.84 27.16
C CYS A 66 -1.12 2.89 28.27
N MET A 67 -0.30 2.59 29.28
CA MET A 67 -0.01 3.47 30.42
C MET A 67 1.35 4.12 30.22
N GLY A 68 1.38 5.46 30.27
CA GLY A 68 2.56 6.31 30.26
C GLY A 68 2.84 6.91 31.65
N GLU A 69 3.70 7.91 31.72
CA GLU A 69 4.16 8.49 33.01
C GLU A 69 3.06 9.22 33.79
N SER A 70 2.14 9.87 33.08
CA SER A 70 1.09 10.72 33.66
C SER A 70 -0.32 10.11 33.59
N GLY A 71 -0.44 8.84 33.20
CA GLY A 71 -1.73 8.16 33.03
C GLY A 71 -1.74 7.30 31.78
N PHE A 72 -2.75 7.48 30.92
CA PHE A 72 -2.70 6.87 29.58
C PHE A 72 -1.57 7.47 28.76
N CYS A 73 -0.95 6.66 27.91
CA CYS A 73 0.12 7.14 27.05
C CYS A 73 -0.34 8.32 26.20
N THR A 74 0.56 9.26 26.01
CA THR A 74 0.56 10.19 24.88
C THR A 74 0.80 9.45 23.56
N ASP A 75 0.47 10.08 22.44
CA ASP A 75 0.77 9.52 21.11
C ASP A 75 2.27 9.21 20.96
N THR A 76 3.12 10.11 21.44
CA THR A 76 4.58 9.92 21.45
C THR A 76 5.01 8.68 22.23
N GLU A 77 4.50 8.47 23.45
CA GLU A 77 4.82 7.29 24.26
C GLU A 77 4.30 6.00 23.61
N SER A 78 3.11 6.04 23.01
CA SER A 78 2.55 4.90 22.28
C SER A 78 3.43 4.51 21.10
N HIS A 79 3.84 5.49 20.29
CA HIS A 79 4.73 5.29 19.15
C HIS A 79 6.12 4.81 19.57
N GLN A 80 6.69 5.35 20.65
CA GLN A 80 7.97 4.88 21.19
C GLN A 80 7.89 3.42 21.64
N ARG A 81 6.80 3.03 22.31
CA ARG A 81 6.57 1.64 22.73
C ARG A 81 6.41 0.72 21.52
N ALA A 82 5.60 1.13 20.53
CA ALA A 82 5.42 0.42 19.28
C ALA A 82 6.76 0.18 18.56
N HIS A 83 7.56 1.24 18.40
CA HIS A 83 8.87 1.17 17.78
C HIS A 83 9.83 0.23 18.53
N SER A 84 9.85 0.29 19.87
CA SER A 84 10.67 -0.61 20.69
C SER A 84 10.30 -2.08 20.48
N LEU A 85 9.00 -2.39 20.45
CA LEU A 85 8.51 -3.75 20.22
C LEU A 85 8.80 -4.25 18.80
N TRP A 86 8.63 -3.41 17.77
CA TRP A 86 9.04 -3.77 16.41
C TRP A 86 10.54 -4.01 16.32
N TRP A 87 11.36 -3.18 16.97
CA TRP A 87 12.82 -3.38 16.98
C TRP A 87 13.17 -4.75 17.58
N GLN A 88 12.55 -5.09 18.71
CA GLN A 88 12.75 -6.40 19.33
C GLN A 88 12.32 -7.56 18.41
N ALA A 89 11.19 -7.42 17.71
CA ALA A 89 10.72 -8.44 16.76
C ALA A 89 11.65 -8.57 15.54
N SER A 90 12.13 -7.44 15.02
CA SER A 90 13.09 -7.36 13.91
C SER A 90 14.38 -8.10 14.22
N GLU A 91 14.95 -7.87 15.42
CA GLU A 91 16.17 -8.57 15.88
C GLU A 91 15.98 -10.08 16.03
N GLN A 92 14.74 -10.56 16.07
CA GLN A 92 14.40 -11.98 16.13
C GLN A 92 14.11 -12.59 14.75
N GLY A 93 14.27 -11.82 13.68
CA GLY A 93 14.06 -12.27 12.31
C GLY A 93 12.64 -12.03 11.78
N ASN A 94 11.89 -11.09 12.37
CA ASN A 94 10.64 -10.63 11.75
C ASN A 94 10.96 -9.53 10.72
N GLU A 95 10.90 -9.92 9.46
CA GLU A 95 11.16 -9.07 8.31
C GLU A 95 10.10 -7.98 8.11
N HIS A 96 8.86 -8.24 8.53
CA HIS A 96 7.78 -7.26 8.49
C HIS A 96 7.97 -6.16 9.55
N ALA A 97 8.47 -6.50 10.74
CA ALA A 97 8.80 -5.53 11.77
C ALA A 97 9.97 -4.63 11.32
N ALA A 98 11.00 -5.21 10.71
CA ALA A 98 12.09 -4.47 10.08
C ALA A 98 11.59 -3.48 9.01
N LEU A 99 10.65 -3.92 8.16
CA LEU A 99 10.01 -3.07 7.15
C LEU A 99 9.24 -1.91 7.79
N LEU A 100 8.44 -2.17 8.83
CA LEU A 100 7.61 -1.17 9.50
C LEU A 100 8.44 -0.12 10.26
N ILE A 101 9.61 -0.50 10.79
CA ILE A 101 10.59 0.45 11.32
C ILE A 101 11.07 1.40 10.22
N GLY A 102 11.38 0.85 9.03
CA GLY A 102 11.75 1.64 7.87
C GLY A 102 10.64 2.61 7.46
N ASP A 103 9.38 2.15 7.41
CA ASP A 103 8.22 2.99 7.12
C ASP A 103 8.05 4.10 8.17
N ALA A 104 8.28 3.80 9.46
CA ALA A 104 8.17 4.78 10.53
C ALA A 104 9.17 5.93 10.34
N TYR A 105 10.43 5.61 10.05
CA TYR A 105 11.46 6.61 9.73
C TYR A 105 11.20 7.34 8.42
N TYR A 106 10.73 6.64 7.38
CA TYR A 106 10.50 7.22 6.06
C TYR A 106 9.33 8.23 6.07
N TYR A 107 8.21 7.85 6.68
CA TYR A 107 7.01 8.70 6.72
C TYR A 107 6.96 9.65 7.93
N GLY A 108 7.77 9.40 8.96
CA GLY A 108 7.75 10.15 10.22
C GLY A 108 6.57 9.78 11.12
N ARG A 109 6.25 8.48 11.21
CA ARG A 109 5.13 7.99 12.04
C ARG A 109 5.59 7.86 13.49
N GLY A 110 5.21 8.84 14.31
CA GLY A 110 5.54 8.85 15.74
C GLY A 110 6.98 9.22 16.06
N MET A 111 7.75 9.66 15.07
CA MET A 111 9.11 10.16 15.17
C MET A 111 9.42 11.09 14.00
N GLU A 112 10.53 11.82 14.08
CA GLU A 112 10.99 12.65 12.97
C GLU A 112 11.39 11.80 11.75
N ARG A 113 11.20 12.36 10.56
CA ARG A 113 11.62 11.70 9.32
C ARG A 113 13.14 11.60 9.25
N ASP A 114 13.63 10.40 8.96
CA ASP A 114 15.06 10.12 8.82
C ASP A 114 15.25 9.09 7.69
N TYR A 115 15.56 9.57 6.49
CA TYR A 115 15.70 8.71 5.32
C TYR A 115 16.94 7.80 5.41
N GLU A 116 17.99 8.20 6.13
CA GLU A 116 19.18 7.35 6.29
C GLU A 116 18.84 6.12 7.15
N ARG A 117 18.17 6.34 8.29
CA ARG A 117 17.70 5.25 9.15
C ARG A 117 16.64 4.38 8.48
N ALA A 118 15.75 4.98 7.69
CA ALA A 118 14.81 4.22 6.87
C ALA A 118 15.54 3.27 5.92
N ALA A 119 16.58 3.76 5.23
CA ALA A 119 17.38 2.94 4.32
C ALA A 119 18.11 1.80 5.06
N GLU A 120 18.61 2.04 6.28
CA GLU A 120 19.21 1.00 7.12
C GLU A 120 18.21 -0.08 7.51
N ALA A 121 17.02 0.31 7.99
CA ALA A 121 15.96 -0.62 8.36
C ALA A 121 15.48 -1.45 7.15
N TYR A 122 15.29 -0.83 5.97
CA TYR A 122 14.95 -1.57 4.76
C TYR A 122 16.08 -2.49 4.28
N LYS A 123 17.36 -2.11 4.44
CA LYS A 123 18.49 -3.02 4.17
C LYS A 123 18.47 -4.23 5.11
N HIS A 124 18.07 -4.04 6.36
CA HIS A 124 17.90 -5.13 7.32
C HIS A 124 16.69 -6.02 6.98
N ALA A 125 15.54 -5.46 6.59
CA ALA A 125 14.41 -6.24 6.09
C ALA A 125 14.76 -6.99 4.79
N LYS A 126 15.54 -6.37 3.89
CA LYS A 126 16.04 -7.00 2.66
C LYS A 126 16.93 -8.21 2.96
N SER A 127 17.79 -8.16 3.97
CA SER A 127 18.66 -9.30 4.30
C SER A 127 17.86 -10.53 4.76
N GLN A 128 16.59 -10.33 5.14
CA GLN A 128 15.61 -11.35 5.48
C GLN A 128 14.67 -11.68 4.30
N SER A 129 15.02 -11.27 3.07
CA SER A 129 14.26 -11.51 1.84
C SER A 129 12.87 -10.84 1.80
N ASN A 130 12.72 -9.64 2.37
CA ASN A 130 11.47 -8.89 2.24
C ASN A 130 11.38 -8.14 0.90
N ALA A 131 10.43 -8.54 0.04
CA ALA A 131 10.23 -7.95 -1.29
C ALA A 131 9.79 -6.48 -1.24
N GLN A 132 8.93 -6.10 -0.29
CA GLN A 132 8.49 -4.72 -0.13
C GLN A 132 9.65 -3.80 0.27
N ALA A 133 10.55 -4.26 1.14
CA ALA A 133 11.74 -3.51 1.52
C ALA A 133 12.70 -3.33 0.32
N MET A 134 12.84 -4.34 -0.55
CA MET A 134 13.57 -4.19 -1.80
C MET A 134 12.93 -3.14 -2.70
N PHE A 135 11.61 -3.17 -2.85
CA PHE A 135 10.88 -2.14 -3.60
C PHE A 135 11.12 -0.73 -3.02
N ASN A 136 11.00 -0.56 -1.70
CA ASN A 136 11.23 0.72 -1.03
C ASN A 136 12.68 1.22 -1.20
N LEU A 137 13.68 0.34 -1.15
CA LEU A 137 15.07 0.70 -1.47
C LEU A 137 15.23 1.15 -2.93
N GLY A 138 14.53 0.50 -3.86
CA GLY A 138 14.51 0.92 -5.26
C GLY A 138 13.95 2.33 -5.42
N TYR A 139 12.83 2.61 -4.75
CA TYR A 139 12.18 3.91 -4.74
C TYR A 139 13.06 5.01 -4.14
N MET A 140 13.76 4.72 -3.04
CA MET A 140 14.69 5.68 -2.42
C MET A 140 15.88 6.02 -3.34
N HIS A 141 16.43 5.05 -4.07
CA HIS A 141 17.45 5.31 -5.09
C HIS A 141 16.91 6.08 -6.31
N GLU A 142 15.66 5.84 -6.70
CA GLU A 142 15.00 6.59 -7.77
C GLU A 142 14.79 8.07 -7.42
N ARG A 143 14.70 8.41 -6.13
CA ARG A 143 14.46 9.78 -5.65
C ARG A 143 15.66 10.46 -5.02
N GLY A 144 16.73 9.71 -4.73
CA GLY A 144 17.87 10.23 -3.99
C GLY A 144 17.56 10.55 -2.52
N GLU A 145 16.62 9.83 -1.91
CA GLU A 145 16.16 10.09 -0.53
C GLU A 145 16.92 9.19 0.46
N GLY A 146 17.80 9.78 1.28
CA GLY A 146 18.64 9.05 2.23
C GLY A 146 19.67 8.10 1.59
N LEU A 147 19.66 8.03 0.26
CA LEU A 147 20.56 7.22 -0.58
C LEU A 147 20.92 8.04 -1.82
N PRO A 148 22.09 7.80 -2.44
CA PRO A 148 22.43 8.44 -3.71
C PRO A 148 21.40 8.12 -4.80
N PHE A 149 21.06 9.13 -5.60
CA PHE A 149 20.25 8.95 -6.80
C PHE A 149 20.94 8.02 -7.78
N ASP A 150 20.33 6.87 -8.08
CA ASP A 150 20.89 5.84 -8.95
C ASP A 150 19.78 4.98 -9.58
N LEU A 151 19.41 5.28 -10.83
CA LEU A 151 18.37 4.55 -11.56
C LEU A 151 18.77 3.10 -11.90
N HIS A 152 20.07 2.79 -12.00
CA HIS A 152 20.52 1.43 -12.26
C HIS A 152 20.33 0.57 -11.01
N LEU A 153 20.68 1.11 -9.84
CA LEU A 153 20.47 0.44 -8.57
C LEU A 153 18.99 0.34 -8.20
N ALA A 154 18.20 1.38 -8.51
CA ALA A 154 16.74 1.35 -8.38
C ALA A 154 16.12 0.20 -9.17
N LYS A 155 16.43 0.11 -10.48
CA LYS A 155 15.98 -1.01 -11.33
C LYS A 155 16.36 -2.36 -10.74
N ARG A 156 17.62 -2.52 -10.30
CA ARG A 156 18.09 -3.78 -9.72
C ARG A 156 17.28 -4.19 -8.50
N TYR A 157 16.95 -3.26 -7.62
CA TYR A 157 16.12 -3.55 -6.45
C TYR A 157 14.68 -3.91 -6.82
N TYR A 158 14.09 -3.26 -7.82
CA TYR A 158 12.77 -3.63 -8.34
C TYR A 158 12.76 -5.04 -8.96
N ASP A 159 13.80 -5.39 -9.73
CA ASP A 159 13.94 -6.75 -10.27
C ASP A 159 14.04 -7.79 -9.14
N GLN A 160 14.84 -7.51 -8.10
CA GLN A 160 14.97 -8.39 -6.93
C GLN A 160 13.66 -8.56 -6.17
N ALA A 161 12.87 -7.50 -6.00
CA ALA A 161 11.56 -7.58 -5.35
C ALA A 161 10.64 -8.58 -6.08
N LEU A 162 10.65 -8.55 -7.42
CA LEU A 162 9.87 -9.46 -8.25
C LEU A 162 10.39 -10.90 -8.24
N GLU A 163 11.70 -11.10 -8.09
CA GLU A 163 12.30 -12.44 -7.94
C GLU A 163 11.86 -13.11 -6.63
N ILE A 164 11.74 -12.32 -5.55
CA ILE A 164 11.33 -12.82 -4.24
C ILE A 164 9.83 -13.06 -4.15
N ASP A 165 9.02 -12.11 -4.64
CA ASP A 165 7.55 -12.19 -4.55
C ASP A 165 6.91 -11.89 -5.92
N PRO A 166 6.33 -12.90 -6.59
CA PRO A 166 5.58 -12.71 -7.83
C PRO A 166 4.39 -11.73 -7.70
N ALA A 167 3.85 -11.53 -6.49
CA ALA A 167 2.78 -10.55 -6.25
C ALA A 167 3.27 -9.11 -6.43
N ALA A 168 4.58 -8.86 -6.33
CA ALA A 168 5.17 -7.54 -6.60
C ALA A 168 5.16 -7.16 -8.09
N LYS A 169 4.71 -8.04 -9.00
CA LYS A 169 4.73 -7.81 -10.46
C LYS A 169 4.08 -6.49 -10.87
N LEU A 170 2.87 -6.22 -10.37
CA LEU A 170 2.16 -5.01 -10.76
C LEU A 170 2.92 -3.73 -10.34
N PRO A 171 3.23 -3.50 -9.04
CA PRO A 171 3.95 -2.29 -8.64
C PRO A 171 5.34 -2.20 -9.28
N VAL A 172 6.08 -3.32 -9.41
CA VAL A 172 7.38 -3.33 -10.08
C VAL A 172 7.28 -2.94 -11.55
N THR A 173 6.30 -3.46 -12.30
CA THR A 173 6.15 -3.08 -13.71
C THR A 173 5.83 -1.59 -13.90
N LEU A 174 5.02 -1.01 -13.02
CA LEU A 174 4.72 0.42 -13.04
C LEU A 174 5.97 1.27 -12.72
N ALA A 175 6.75 0.87 -11.71
CA ALA A 175 7.99 1.54 -11.35
C ALA A 175 9.07 1.42 -12.44
N LEU A 176 9.18 0.27 -13.10
CA LEU A 176 10.09 0.11 -14.23
C LEU A 176 9.64 0.93 -15.45
N ALA A 177 8.34 1.08 -15.66
CA ALA A 177 7.80 1.96 -16.69
C ALA A 177 8.07 3.45 -16.38
N SER A 178 7.89 3.90 -15.13
CA SER A 178 8.25 5.27 -14.74
C SER A 178 9.75 5.51 -14.94
N LEU A 179 10.59 4.56 -14.55
CA LEU A 179 12.04 4.64 -14.70
C LEU A 179 12.46 4.69 -16.18
N TRP A 180 11.79 3.94 -17.05
CA TRP A 180 11.99 4.03 -18.50
C TRP A 180 11.59 5.41 -19.05
N VAL A 181 10.44 5.96 -18.63
CA VAL A 181 10.01 7.30 -19.07
C VAL A 181 11.01 8.36 -18.60
N ARG A 182 11.43 8.33 -17.34
CA ARG A 182 12.42 9.25 -16.77
C ARG A 182 13.74 9.20 -17.55
N LYS A 183 14.23 8.01 -17.87
CA LYS A 183 15.49 7.84 -18.61
C LYS A 183 15.45 8.35 -20.05
N ASN A 184 14.30 8.27 -20.73
CA ASN A 184 14.19 8.62 -22.16
C ASN A 184 13.65 10.04 -22.41
N TYR A 185 12.95 10.62 -21.44
CA TYR A 185 12.24 11.90 -21.58
C TYR A 185 12.53 12.84 -20.39
N GLU A 186 13.79 12.95 -19.97
CA GLU A 186 14.20 13.89 -18.91
C GLU A 186 13.70 15.31 -19.19
N ASN A 187 13.21 16.00 -18.15
CA ASN A 187 12.63 17.36 -18.21
C ASN A 187 11.44 17.50 -19.20
N SER A 188 10.70 16.43 -19.45
CA SER A 188 9.47 16.47 -20.24
C SER A 188 8.23 16.57 -19.36
N PHE A 189 7.16 17.10 -19.95
CA PHE A 189 5.83 17.11 -19.35
C PHE A 189 5.37 15.72 -18.86
N MET A 190 5.80 14.63 -19.52
CA MET A 190 5.43 13.27 -19.09
C MET A 190 6.08 12.89 -17.76
N VAL A 191 7.34 13.30 -17.54
CA VAL A 191 8.03 13.11 -16.26
C VAL A 191 7.38 13.97 -15.19
N ASP A 192 7.11 15.24 -15.48
CA ASP A 192 6.42 16.14 -14.53
C ASP A 192 5.04 15.60 -14.13
N MET A 193 4.29 15.06 -15.09
CA MET A 193 3.01 14.43 -14.85
C MET A 193 3.15 13.22 -13.92
N ILE A 194 4.10 12.31 -14.18
CA ILE A 194 4.37 11.14 -13.33
C ILE A 194 4.74 11.57 -11.91
N ASP A 195 5.59 12.58 -11.78
CA ASP A 195 6.10 13.06 -10.48
C ASP A 195 5.00 13.75 -9.67
N SER A 196 4.00 14.33 -10.33
CA SER A 196 2.82 14.93 -9.70
C SER A 196 1.77 13.91 -9.23
N LEU A 197 1.81 12.67 -9.72
CA LEU A 197 0.77 11.67 -9.44
C LEU A 197 0.55 11.42 -7.93
N PRO A 198 1.59 11.28 -7.08
CA PRO A 198 1.40 11.07 -5.64
C PRO A 198 0.61 12.19 -4.96
N ASP A 199 0.71 13.43 -5.44
CA ASP A 199 -0.03 14.57 -4.90
C ASP A 199 -1.46 14.67 -5.43
N VAL A 200 -1.72 14.08 -6.60
CA VAL A 200 -3.02 14.12 -7.29
C VAL A 200 -3.92 12.98 -6.83
N PHE A 201 -3.40 11.76 -6.68
CA PHE A 201 -4.18 10.59 -6.29
C PHE A 201 -5.04 10.77 -5.03
N PRO A 202 -4.51 11.22 -3.87
CA PRO A 202 -5.32 11.38 -2.66
C PRO A 202 -6.38 12.48 -2.80
N LYS A 203 -6.13 13.52 -3.61
CA LYS A 203 -7.13 14.56 -3.92
C LYS A 203 -8.24 14.02 -4.80
N MET A 204 -7.87 13.17 -5.77
CA MET A 204 -8.83 12.49 -6.63
C MET A 204 -9.69 11.51 -5.83
N GLU A 205 -9.09 10.73 -4.94
CA GLU A 205 -9.80 9.81 -4.05
C GLU A 205 -10.78 10.56 -3.13
N ALA A 206 -10.32 11.62 -2.46
CA ALA A 206 -11.19 12.47 -1.64
C ALA A 206 -12.31 13.13 -2.47
N TRP A 207 -12.03 13.56 -3.70
CA TRP A 207 -13.06 14.09 -4.61
C TRP A 207 -14.06 13.00 -5.00
N VAL A 208 -13.59 11.80 -5.36
CA VAL A 208 -14.42 10.64 -5.70
C VAL A 208 -15.32 10.26 -4.54
N GLU A 209 -14.80 10.17 -3.32
CA GLU A 209 -15.61 9.88 -2.13
C GLU A 209 -16.67 10.95 -1.91
N ASN A 210 -16.29 12.23 -1.92
CA ASN A 210 -17.24 13.32 -1.70
C ASN A 210 -18.32 13.42 -2.80
N VAL A 211 -17.93 13.22 -4.07
CA VAL A 211 -18.84 13.39 -5.22
C VAL A 211 -19.65 12.13 -5.49
N ILE A 212 -19.15 10.92 -5.24
CA ILE A 212 -19.93 9.69 -5.45
C ILE A 212 -20.81 9.38 -4.24
N MET A 213 -20.42 9.75 -3.01
CA MET A 213 -21.21 9.46 -1.80
C MET A 213 -22.29 10.50 -1.48
N GLU A 214 -22.29 11.68 -2.08
CA GLU A 214 -23.48 12.54 -2.08
C GLU A 214 -24.54 11.94 -3.03
N GLU A 215 -25.64 11.42 -2.49
CA GLU A 215 -26.72 10.73 -3.23
C GLU A 215 -27.23 11.51 -4.46
N GLY A 216 -27.13 12.85 -4.44
CA GLY A 216 -27.49 13.71 -5.57
C GLY A 216 -26.49 13.69 -6.74
N ASN A 217 -25.20 13.48 -6.48
CA ASN A 217 -24.14 13.60 -7.50
C ASN A 217 -23.90 12.30 -8.27
N ALA A 218 -24.13 11.14 -7.65
CA ALA A 218 -24.07 9.85 -8.34
C ALA A 218 -25.12 9.73 -9.47
N THR A 219 -26.32 10.27 -9.25
CA THR A 219 -27.37 10.31 -10.29
C THR A 219 -27.03 11.28 -11.42
N ILE A 220 -26.38 12.40 -11.11
CA ILE A 220 -25.91 13.36 -12.12
C ILE A 220 -24.77 12.76 -12.95
N LEU A 221 -23.79 12.10 -12.32
CA LEU A 221 -22.69 11.42 -13.00
C LEU A 221 -23.18 10.30 -13.92
N THR A 222 -24.12 9.47 -13.44
CA THR A 222 -24.72 8.41 -14.26
C THR A 222 -25.48 8.98 -15.45
N LEU A 223 -26.27 10.04 -15.28
CA LEU A 223 -26.93 10.75 -16.38
C LEU A 223 -25.92 11.34 -17.38
N PHE A 224 -24.80 11.89 -16.89
CA PHE A 224 -23.76 12.46 -17.74
C PHE A 224 -23.04 11.38 -18.57
N VAL A 225 -22.72 10.23 -17.97
CA VAL A 225 -22.15 9.08 -18.69
C VAL A 225 -23.15 8.52 -19.70
N CYS A 226 -24.43 8.42 -19.35
CA CYS A 226 -25.50 8.04 -20.29
C CYS A 226 -25.62 9.03 -21.46
N LEU A 227 -25.52 10.33 -21.19
CA LEU A 227 -25.55 11.35 -22.24
C LEU A 227 -24.33 11.23 -23.17
N LEU A 228 -23.13 11.07 -22.61
CA LEU A 228 -21.89 10.90 -23.38
C LEU A 228 -21.91 9.64 -24.24
N THR A 229 -22.43 8.53 -23.71
CA THR A 229 -22.58 7.29 -24.47
C THR A 229 -23.61 7.41 -25.59
N VAL A 230 -24.74 8.09 -25.35
CA VAL A 230 -25.73 8.41 -26.40
C VAL A 230 -25.12 9.30 -27.48
N LEU A 231 -24.39 10.35 -27.11
CA LEU A 231 -23.72 11.24 -28.06
C LEU A 231 -22.64 10.52 -28.86
N TYR A 232 -21.88 9.62 -28.24
CA TYR A 232 -20.89 8.78 -28.91
C TYR A 232 -21.55 7.84 -29.92
N LEU A 233 -22.63 7.16 -29.53
CA LEU A 233 -23.40 6.27 -30.40
C LEU A 233 -24.07 7.03 -31.54
N HIS A 234 -24.60 8.23 -31.28
CA HIS A 234 -25.19 9.05 -32.34
C HIS A 234 -24.15 9.49 -33.36
N ARG A 235 -22.97 9.93 -32.89
CA ARG A 235 -21.86 10.34 -33.76
C ARG A 235 -21.27 9.17 -34.57
N SER A 236 -21.27 7.95 -34.02
CA SER A 236 -20.85 6.75 -34.74
C SER A 236 -21.91 6.21 -35.71
N LEU A 237 -23.20 6.43 -35.44
CA LEU A 237 -24.28 6.14 -36.37
C LEU A 237 -24.30 7.13 -37.54
N ASP A 238 -24.10 8.42 -37.28
CA ASP A 238 -24.06 9.45 -38.33
C ASP A 238 -22.90 9.22 -39.31
N SER A 239 -21.74 8.75 -38.82
CA SER A 239 -20.62 8.37 -39.69
C SER A 239 -20.88 7.10 -40.51
N LEU A 240 -21.81 6.24 -40.07
CA LEU A 240 -22.25 5.06 -40.83
C LEU A 240 -23.26 5.43 -41.93
N PHE A 241 -24.14 6.40 -41.68
CA PHE A 241 -25.21 6.79 -42.61
C PHE A 241 -24.76 7.74 -43.74
N THR A 242 -23.64 8.45 -43.59
CA THR A 242 -23.06 9.27 -44.67
C THR A 242 -22.47 8.45 -45.83
N HIS A 243 -22.30 7.13 -45.65
CA HIS A 243 -21.76 6.22 -46.66
C HIS A 243 -22.83 5.33 -47.35
N LEU A 244 -24.12 5.50 -47.05
CA LEU A 244 -25.20 4.78 -47.74
C LEU A 244 -25.59 5.51 -49.05
N PRO A 245 -25.55 4.86 -50.23
CA PRO A 245 -25.92 5.48 -51.50
C PRO A 245 -27.42 5.83 -51.51
N ARG A 246 -27.77 7.07 -51.89
CA ARG A 246 -29.16 7.49 -52.11
C ARG A 246 -29.81 6.61 -53.18
N SER A 247 -30.84 5.85 -52.81
CA SER A 247 -31.67 5.09 -53.74
C SER A 247 -32.38 6.03 -54.72
N GLN A 248 -32.15 5.87 -56.02
CA GLN A 248 -32.87 6.57 -57.08
C GLN A 248 -34.35 6.15 -57.13
N PRO A 249 -35.28 7.05 -57.48
CA PRO A 249 -36.70 6.70 -57.62
C PRO A 249 -36.92 5.81 -58.85
N LEU A 250 -37.57 4.67 -58.65
CA LEU A 250 -37.97 3.73 -59.70
C LEU A 250 -39.03 4.36 -60.62
N LEU A 251 -38.66 4.64 -61.86
CA LEU A 251 -39.60 4.94 -62.95
C LEU A 251 -40.27 3.64 -63.42
N LEU A 252 -41.58 3.51 -63.17
CA LEU A 252 -42.43 2.45 -63.71
C LEU A 252 -42.72 2.71 -65.19
N ASN A 253 -42.29 1.83 -66.08
CA ASN A 253 -42.71 1.83 -67.49
C ASN A 253 -44.00 1.01 -67.67
N PRO A 254 -44.93 1.44 -68.55
CA PRO A 254 -46.21 0.77 -68.76
C PRO A 254 -46.06 -0.47 -69.65
N ILE A 255 -46.74 -1.55 -69.24
CA ILE A 255 -46.79 -2.85 -69.93
C ILE A 255 -47.76 -2.72 -71.11
N THR A 256 -47.29 -3.00 -72.33
CA THR A 256 -48.14 -3.28 -73.49
C THR A 256 -48.48 -4.76 -73.52
N VAL A 257 -49.77 -5.09 -73.56
CA VAL A 257 -50.28 -6.45 -73.79
C VAL A 257 -50.84 -6.50 -75.20
N SER A 258 -50.37 -7.49 -75.98
CA SER A 258 -50.87 -7.90 -77.29
C SER A 258 -52.26 -8.50 -77.23
#